data_AF-A0A6J7FAK1-F1
#
_entry.id   AF-A0A6J7FAK1-F1
#
_cell.length_a   1.000
_cell.length_b   1.000
_cell.length_c   1.000
_cell.angle_alpha   90.00
_cell.angle_beta   90.00
_cell.angle_gamma   90.00
#
_symmetry.space_group_name_H-M   'P 1'
#
loop_
_entity.id
_entity.type
_entity.pdbx_description
1 polymer ?
#
loop_
_entity_poly.entity_id
_entity_poly.type
_entity_poly.pdbx_seq_one_letter_code
_entity_poly.pdbx_strand_id
1 'polypeptide(L)'
;METPPRLLGVFNLSGSELIFLVLIALVVLGPDKLPEAMRKAGKAYNDFKKMTSGFQDEMRTVLEEPMREFRETANLVKDAAMFDPSQAVPVQPSSPADSFPPKPPNVETPTAQQESDAGLADDVATGEAPSA
;
A
#
# COMPACT_ATOMS: atom_id res chain seq x y z
N MET A 1 -30.03 14.29 -23.21
CA MET A 1 -29.82 13.06 -22.40
C MET A 1 -28.54 12.42 -22.91
N GLU A 2 -27.40 12.85 -22.37
CA GLU A 2 -26.09 12.32 -22.75
C GLU A 2 -25.85 11.05 -21.92
N THR A 3 -25.70 9.90 -22.58
CA THR A 3 -25.35 8.66 -21.90
C THR A 3 -23.84 8.63 -21.66
N PRO A 4 -23.36 8.47 -20.42
CA PRO A 4 -21.94 8.49 -20.11
C PRO A 4 -21.22 7.26 -20.70
N PRO A 5 -19.95 7.40 -21.13
CA PRO A 5 -19.16 6.31 -21.68
C PRO A 5 -18.83 5.30 -20.58
N ARG A 6 -19.36 4.08 -20.73
CA ARG A 6 -19.07 2.97 -19.82
C ARG A 6 -17.74 2.31 -20.18
N LEU A 7 -16.68 2.74 -19.51
CA LEU A 7 -15.36 2.09 -19.52
C LEU A 7 -15.31 0.79 -18.68
N LEU A 8 -16.44 0.34 -18.13
CA LEU A 8 -16.55 -0.76 -17.16
C LEU A 8 -17.01 -2.08 -17.80
N GLY A 9 -16.70 -2.29 -19.07
CA GLY A 9 -16.90 -3.57 -19.76
C GLY A 9 -15.70 -4.53 -19.70
N VAL A 10 -14.56 -4.09 -19.14
CA VAL A 10 -13.26 -4.75 -19.37
C VAL A 10 -12.93 -5.92 -18.44
N PHE A 11 -13.74 -6.16 -17.39
CA PHE A 11 -13.54 -7.29 -16.45
C PHE A 11 -14.64 -8.36 -16.54
N ASN A 12 -15.35 -8.45 -17.67
CA ASN A 12 -16.20 -9.60 -17.96
C ASN A 12 -15.35 -10.67 -18.63
N LEU A 13 -14.57 -11.42 -17.83
CA LEU A 13 -13.88 -12.64 -18.26
C LEU A 13 -14.93 -13.70 -18.63
N SER A 14 -15.54 -13.53 -19.79
CA SER A 14 -16.45 -14.52 -20.38
C SER A 14 -15.60 -15.61 -21.04
N GLY A 15 -16.18 -16.80 -21.23
CA GLY A 15 -15.47 -17.93 -21.84
C GLY A 15 -14.85 -17.59 -23.21
N SER A 16 -15.52 -16.74 -24.00
CA SER A 16 -15.02 -16.20 -25.27
C SER A 16 -13.70 -15.44 -25.13
N GLU A 17 -13.62 -14.49 -24.20
CA GLU A 17 -12.41 -13.70 -23.95
C GLU A 17 -11.24 -14.58 -23.50
N LEU A 18 -11.49 -15.63 -22.70
CA LEU A 18 -10.46 -16.57 -22.29
C LEU A 18 -9.87 -17.33 -23.50
N ILE A 19 -10.72 -17.83 -24.41
CA ILE A 19 -10.26 -18.48 -25.65
C ILE A 19 -9.41 -17.50 -26.47
N PHE A 20 -9.83 -16.24 -26.59
CA PHE A 20 -9.10 -15.23 -27.37
C PHE A 20 -7.71 -14.92 -26.76
N LEU A 21 -7.61 -14.80 -25.43
CA LEU A 21 -6.34 -14.63 -24.73
C LEU A 21 -5.42 -15.84 -24.91
N VAL A 22 -5.96 -17.06 -24.81
CA VAL A 22 -5.19 -18.28 -25.06
C VAL A 22 -4.68 -18.30 -26.49
N LEU A 23 -5.50 -17.96 -27.48
CA LEU A 23 -5.05 -17.86 -28.88
C LEU A 23 -3.89 -16.89 -29.06
N ILE A 24 -3.98 -15.68 -28.47
CA ILE A 24 -2.87 -14.71 -28.51
C ILE A 24 -1.61 -15.29 -27.85
N ALA A 25 -1.75 -15.89 -26.67
CA ALA A 25 -0.63 -16.52 -25.97
C ALA A 25 -0.01 -17.66 -26.80
N LEU A 26 -0.82 -18.46 -27.49
CA LEU A 26 -0.36 -19.53 -28.37
C LEU A 26 0.38 -18.98 -29.59
N VAL A 27 -0.02 -17.83 -30.15
CA VAL A 27 0.69 -17.21 -31.29
C VAL A 27 2.03 -16.62 -30.84
N VAL A 28 2.06 -15.94 -29.69
CA VAL A 28 3.27 -15.27 -29.18
C VAL A 28 4.30 -16.28 -28.69
N LEU A 29 3.85 -17.27 -27.90
CA LEU A 29 4.74 -18.21 -27.23
C LEU A 29 4.85 -19.54 -27.99
N GLY A 30 3.77 -19.98 -28.64
CA GLY A 30 3.66 -21.29 -29.31
C GLY A 30 2.83 -22.30 -28.50
N PRO A 31 2.06 -23.20 -29.16
CA PRO A 31 1.26 -24.22 -28.50
C PRO A 31 2.05 -25.24 -27.70
N ASP A 32 3.29 -25.51 -28.09
CA ASP A 32 4.17 -26.43 -27.35
C ASP A 32 4.83 -25.76 -26.14
N LYS A 33 5.06 -24.45 -26.21
CA LYS A 33 5.81 -23.69 -25.20
C LYS A 33 4.94 -23.20 -24.05
N LEU A 34 3.67 -22.91 -24.30
CA LEU A 34 2.69 -22.53 -23.29
C LEU A 34 2.56 -23.61 -22.17
N PRO A 35 2.28 -24.89 -22.47
CA PRO A 35 2.22 -25.92 -21.44
C PRO A 35 3.58 -26.17 -20.78
N GLU A 36 4.69 -26.06 -21.52
CA GLU A 36 6.02 -26.19 -20.95
C GLU A 36 6.31 -25.09 -19.90
N ALA A 37 5.96 -23.84 -20.22
CA ALA A 37 6.08 -22.70 -19.31
C ALA A 37 5.16 -22.84 -18.08
N MET A 38 3.90 -23.23 -18.28
CA MET A 38 2.98 -23.50 -17.17
C MET A 38 3.49 -24.62 -16.25
N ARG A 39 4.10 -25.69 -16.80
CA ARG A 39 4.69 -26.77 -15.98
C ARG A 39 5.85 -26.28 -15.15
N LYS A 40 6.74 -25.45 -15.72
CA LYS A 40 7.87 -24.84 -14.98
C LYS A 40 7.38 -23.89 -13.89
N ALA A 41 6.46 -22.99 -14.24
CA ALA A 41 5.84 -22.04 -13.30
C ALA A 41 5.07 -22.76 -12.20
N GLY A 42 4.30 -23.80 -12.55
CA GLY A 42 3.55 -24.62 -11.59
C GLY A 42 4.46 -25.37 -10.63
N LYS A 43 5.58 -25.92 -11.11
CA LYS A 43 6.60 -26.52 -10.23
C LYS A 43 7.18 -25.49 -9.27
N ALA A 44 7.60 -24.32 -9.78
CA ALA A 44 8.14 -23.25 -8.95
C ALA A 44 7.12 -22.76 -7.91
N TYR A 45 5.86 -22.58 -8.31
CA TYR A 45 4.77 -22.20 -7.41
C TYR A 45 4.51 -23.26 -6.34
N ASN A 46 4.56 -24.55 -6.71
CA ASN A 46 4.38 -25.63 -5.76
C ASN A 46 5.54 -25.72 -4.75
N ASP A 47 6.78 -25.52 -5.22
CA ASP A 47 7.96 -25.48 -4.36
C ASP A 47 7.90 -24.26 -3.41
N PHE A 48 7.50 -23.09 -3.91
CA PHE A 48 7.24 -21.89 -3.11
C PHE A 48 6.12 -22.10 -2.08
N LYS A 49 5.01 -22.73 -2.48
CA LYS A 49 3.89 -23.06 -1.60
C LYS A 49 4.33 -24.00 -0.48
N LYS A 50 5.15 -25.02 -0.77
CA LYS A 50 5.67 -25.96 0.24
C LYS A 50 6.58 -25.28 1.24
N MET A 51 7.45 -24.38 0.78
CA MET A 51 8.31 -23.58 1.65
C MET A 51 7.46 -22.66 2.54
N THR A 52 6.44 -22.02 1.96
CA THR A 52 5.51 -21.18 2.70
C THR A 52 4.65 -21.98 3.69
N SER A 53 4.20 -23.18 3.32
CA SER A 53 3.41 -24.04 4.23
C SER A 53 4.26 -24.57 5.38
N GLY A 54 5.50 -24.99 5.12
CA GLY A 54 6.43 -25.37 6.19
C GLY A 54 6.69 -24.21 7.16
N PHE A 55 6.90 -23.00 6.63
CA PHE A 55 7.02 -21.80 7.46
C PHE A 55 5.74 -21.46 8.23
N GLN A 56 4.56 -21.62 7.62
CA GLN A 56 3.29 -21.46 8.32
C GLN A 56 3.11 -22.49 9.42
N ASP A 57 3.52 -23.74 9.22
CA ASP A 57 3.41 -24.80 10.22
C ASP A 57 4.38 -24.54 11.39
N GLU A 58 5.63 -24.15 11.09
CA GLU A 58 6.61 -23.75 12.11
C GLU A 58 6.17 -22.49 12.86
N MET A 59 5.69 -21.46 12.15
CA MET A 59 5.12 -20.26 12.77
C MET A 59 3.87 -20.59 13.56
N ARG A 60 2.99 -21.49 13.07
CA ARG A 60 1.80 -21.93 13.79
C ARG A 60 2.22 -22.56 15.11
N THR A 61 3.19 -23.48 15.10
CA THR A 61 3.70 -24.13 16.32
C THR A 61 4.36 -23.13 17.28
N VAL A 62 5.18 -22.21 16.77
CA VAL A 62 5.87 -21.19 17.59
C VAL A 62 4.91 -20.11 18.08
N LEU A 63 3.85 -19.80 17.34
CA LEU A 63 2.81 -18.83 17.71
C LEU A 63 1.66 -19.46 18.49
N GLU A 64 1.51 -20.78 18.52
CA GLU A 64 0.45 -21.46 19.29
C GLU A 64 0.64 -21.26 20.80
N GLU A 65 1.89 -21.29 21.28
CA GLU A 65 2.23 -20.92 22.66
C GLU A 65 1.89 -19.45 22.98
N PRO A 66 2.41 -18.43 22.26
CA PRO A 66 2.04 -17.02 22.44
C PRO A 66 0.55 -16.73 22.25
N MET A 67 -0.11 -17.39 21.28
CA MET A 67 -1.53 -17.15 21.01
C MET A 67 -2.41 -17.73 22.11
N ARG A 68 -2.00 -18.83 22.74
CA ARG A 68 -2.70 -19.36 23.92
C ARG A 68 -2.59 -18.41 25.10
N GLU A 69 -1.38 -17.93 25.41
CA GLU A 69 -1.15 -16.94 26.49
C GLU A 69 -1.85 -15.61 26.22
N PHE A 70 -1.81 -15.13 24.97
CA PHE A 70 -2.50 -13.92 24.55
C PHE A 70 -4.01 -14.09 24.61
N ARG A 71 -4.54 -15.28 24.27
CA ARG A 71 -5.97 -15.57 24.37
C ARG A 71 -6.43 -15.67 25.82
N GLU A 72 -5.64 -16.27 26.70
CA GLU A 72 -5.89 -16.33 28.14
C GLU A 72 -5.86 -14.92 28.74
N THR A 73 -4.85 -14.11 28.41
CA THR A 73 -4.75 -12.70 28.83
C THR A 73 -5.92 -11.87 28.28
N ALA A 74 -6.28 -12.03 27.01
CA ALA A 74 -7.41 -11.33 26.40
C ALA A 74 -8.75 -11.74 27.02
N ASN A 75 -8.92 -13.02 27.39
CA ASN A 75 -10.09 -13.48 28.11
C ASN A 75 -10.13 -12.91 29.54
N LEU A 76 -9.00 -12.86 30.26
CA LEU A 76 -8.92 -12.24 31.59
C LEU A 76 -9.21 -10.74 31.55
N VAL A 77 -8.66 -10.01 30.57
CA VAL A 77 -8.94 -8.58 30.37
C VAL A 77 -10.41 -8.38 29.99
N LYS A 78 -10.98 -9.24 29.15
CA LYS A 78 -12.39 -9.19 28.78
C LYS A 78 -13.32 -9.50 29.96
N ASP A 79 -12.95 -10.47 30.79
CA ASP A 79 -13.71 -10.85 31.98
C ASP A 79 -13.64 -9.75 33.05
N ALA A 80 -12.46 -9.16 33.25
CA ALA A 80 -12.26 -7.98 34.10
C ALA A 80 -12.97 -6.73 33.55
N ALA A 81 -13.08 -6.57 32.23
CA ALA A 81 -13.82 -5.47 31.60
C ALA A 81 -15.35 -5.72 31.58
N MET A 82 -15.78 -6.99 31.66
CA MET A 82 -17.18 -7.38 31.83
C MET A 82 -17.63 -7.26 33.30
N PHE A 83 -16.71 -7.42 34.26
CA PHE A 83 -16.91 -7.05 35.66
C PHE A 83 -16.71 -5.54 35.87
N ASP A 84 -17.80 -4.80 35.63
CA ASP A 84 -18.07 -3.43 36.11
C ASP A 84 -17.29 -2.25 35.47
N PRO A 85 -17.73 -1.77 34.28
CA PRO A 85 -17.31 -0.47 33.75
C PRO A 85 -17.95 0.74 34.48
N SER A 86 -18.73 0.54 35.56
CA SER A 86 -19.46 1.63 36.24
C SER A 86 -18.77 2.16 37.50
N GLN A 87 -17.60 1.65 37.89
CA GLN A 87 -16.85 2.14 39.07
C GLN A 87 -15.42 2.62 38.80
N ALA A 88 -15.04 2.84 37.54
CA ALA A 88 -13.86 3.63 37.23
C ALA A 88 -14.20 5.11 37.41
N VAL A 89 -13.92 5.65 38.60
CA VAL A 89 -13.95 7.09 38.87
C VAL A 89 -13.04 7.76 37.82
N PRO A 90 -13.55 8.66 36.96
CA PRO A 90 -12.70 9.34 36.00
C PRO A 90 -11.76 10.23 36.79
N VAL A 91 -10.48 9.86 36.86
CA VAL A 91 -9.45 10.80 37.28
C VAL A 91 -9.31 11.80 36.13
N GLN A 92 -10.18 12.80 36.13
CA GLN A 92 -10.05 13.97 35.26
C GLN A 92 -8.68 14.58 35.54
N PRO A 93 -7.75 14.62 34.57
CA PRO A 93 -6.59 15.47 34.70
C PRO A 93 -7.12 16.90 34.78
N SER A 94 -7.03 17.50 35.96
CA SER A 94 -7.37 18.90 36.19
C SER A 94 -6.42 19.71 35.32
N SER A 95 -6.93 20.17 34.18
CA SER A 95 -6.22 21.10 33.31
C SER A 95 -6.10 22.43 34.07
N PRO A 96 -4.89 22.89 34.43
CA PRO A 96 -4.72 24.22 34.98
C PRO A 96 -4.85 25.21 33.83
N ALA A 97 -6.08 25.64 33.55
CA ALA A 97 -6.30 26.88 32.84
C ALA A 97 -6.00 28.02 33.81
N ASP A 98 -4.78 28.55 33.77
CA ASP A 98 -4.46 29.97 33.87
C ASP A 98 -2.96 30.17 34.02
N SER A 99 -2.31 30.70 32.98
CA SER A 99 -1.11 31.55 33.04
C SER A 99 -0.64 31.90 31.61
N PHE A 100 -1.29 32.88 30.97
CA PHE A 100 -0.54 33.84 30.16
C PHE A 100 0.09 34.85 31.14
N PRO A 101 1.28 35.47 30.91
CA PRO A 101 1.74 36.10 29.65
C PRO A 101 3.31 36.04 29.48
N PRO A 102 4.02 36.91 28.71
CA PRO A 102 3.66 37.80 27.60
C PRO A 102 4.43 37.49 26.28
N LYS A 103 3.99 38.14 25.21
CA LYS A 103 4.57 38.18 23.87
C LYS A 103 5.95 38.87 23.82
N PRO A 104 7.00 38.27 23.21
CA PRO A 104 8.19 39.02 22.78
C PRO A 104 8.00 39.70 21.41
N PRO A 105 8.83 40.71 21.09
CA PRO A 105 8.48 41.82 20.20
C PRO A 105 8.49 41.45 18.72
N ASN A 106 7.68 42.23 17.99
CA ASN A 106 7.67 42.42 16.54
C ASN A 106 9.06 42.21 15.89
N VAL A 107 9.23 41.13 15.13
CA VAL A 107 10.32 41.05 14.15
C VAL A 107 9.76 41.62 12.87
N GLU A 108 10.25 42.80 12.55
CA GLU A 108 9.90 43.58 11.39
C GLU A 108 10.04 42.78 10.10
N THR A 109 9.02 42.85 9.26
CA THR A 109 9.09 42.59 7.84
C THR A 109 10.17 43.49 7.21
N PRO A 110 11.01 42.95 6.32
CA PRO A 110 11.34 43.69 5.11
C PRO A 110 10.53 43.11 3.94
N THR A 111 9.52 43.87 3.54
CA THR A 111 8.96 43.84 2.21
C THR A 111 10.01 44.38 1.24
N ALA A 112 10.33 43.62 0.19
CA ALA A 112 10.71 44.12 -1.13
C ALA A 112 10.42 43.00 -2.15
N GLN A 113 9.26 43.07 -2.83
CA GLN A 113 9.13 43.42 -4.27
C GLN A 113 9.74 42.35 -5.19
N GLN A 114 8.98 41.44 -5.80
CA GLN A 114 8.06 41.59 -6.95
C GLN A 114 8.72 42.16 -8.23
N GLU A 115 9.03 41.26 -9.17
CA GLU A 115 9.05 41.42 -10.64
C GLU A 115 9.00 39.96 -11.19
N SER A 116 8.01 39.41 -11.91
CA SER A 116 7.27 39.80 -13.12
C SER A 116 8.12 39.97 -14.38
N ASP A 117 8.40 38.87 -15.09
CA ASP A 117 8.55 38.79 -16.56
C ASP A 117 8.66 37.28 -16.92
N ALA A 118 7.79 36.61 -17.67
CA ALA A 118 7.35 36.79 -19.06
C ALA A 118 8.46 36.61 -20.13
N GLY A 119 8.84 35.35 -20.37
CA GLY A 119 9.05 34.86 -21.74
C GLY A 119 10.47 34.73 -22.30
N LEU A 120 10.51 34.00 -23.42
CA LEU A 120 11.61 33.78 -24.38
C LEU A 120 12.69 32.77 -23.91
N ALA A 121 12.69 31.53 -24.40
CA ALA A 121 12.97 31.03 -25.76
C ALA A 121 14.46 31.13 -26.16
N ASP A 122 14.92 30.01 -26.71
CA ASP A 122 16.13 29.80 -27.52
C ASP A 122 17.50 30.09 -26.88
N ASP A 123 18.29 29.02 -26.70
CA ASP A 123 19.61 28.83 -27.33
C ASP A 123 20.37 27.74 -26.58
N VAL A 124 20.33 26.50 -27.10
CA VAL A 124 21.36 25.49 -26.80
C VAL A 124 22.03 25.18 -28.14
N ALA A 125 23.02 26.02 -28.42
CA ALA A 125 24.02 25.80 -29.44
C ALA A 125 24.77 24.49 -29.19
N THR A 126 24.65 23.59 -30.16
CA THR A 126 25.73 22.93 -30.87
C THR A 126 27.08 22.81 -30.14
N GLY A 127 27.34 21.64 -29.57
CA GLY A 127 28.68 21.11 -29.33
C GLY A 127 28.95 19.97 -30.30
N GLU A 128 29.44 20.32 -31.50
CA GLU A 128 29.90 19.37 -32.51
C GLU A 128 31.27 18.79 -32.16
N ALA A 129 31.30 17.46 -32.13
CA ALA A 129 32.34 16.47 -32.41
C ALA A 129 33.80 16.60 -31.87
N PRO A 130 34.38 15.45 -31.45
CA PRO A 130 35.80 15.30 -31.19
C PRO A 130 36.60 15.11 -32.50
N SER A 131 37.87 15.50 -32.44
CA SER A 131 38.87 15.36 -33.50
C SER A 131 39.01 13.92 -34.04
N ALA A 132 38.87 13.75 -35.35
CA ALA A 132 39.57 12.76 -36.20
C ALA A 132 39.33 13.06 -37.69
#